data_AF-A0A660M7K4-F1
#
_entry.id   AF-A0A660M7K4-F1
#
_cell.length_a   1.000
_cell.length_b   1.000
_cell.length_c   1.000
_cell.angle_alpha   90.00
_cell.angle_beta   90.00
_cell.angle_gamma   90.00
#
_symmetry.space_group_name_H-M   'P 1'
#
loop_
_entity.id
_entity.type
_entity.pdbx_description
1 polymer ?
#
loop_
_entity_poly.entity_id
_entity_poly.type
_entity_poly.pdbx_seq_one_letter_code
_entity_poly.pdbx_strand_id
1 'polypeptide(L)'
;MVAAQVDPNLLSQETLENALSKSVAEAFLKEKVQAINRPEVDVKKFIPGTELEFTATTEIMPKVELGDYKKLGVKKEAVKVSKKEVKETIDRILKNFAEKKKVEREAKNGDEVIIDFLGK
;
A
#
# COMPACT_ATOMS: atom_id res chain seq x y z
N MET A 1 37.69 27.54 -20.67
CA MET A 1 37.07 28.68 -21.39
C MET A 1 35.55 28.67 -21.17
N VAL A 2 35.09 28.92 -19.94
CA VAL A 2 33.65 29.13 -19.62
C VAL A 2 33.47 30.18 -18.50
N ALA A 3 34.47 30.39 -17.65
CA ALA A 3 34.43 31.38 -16.56
C ALA A 3 34.51 32.87 -17.01
N ALA A 4 34.76 33.15 -18.29
CA ALA A 4 34.94 34.51 -18.79
C ALA A 4 33.65 35.13 -19.37
N GLN A 5 32.56 34.37 -19.46
CA GLN A 5 31.32 34.80 -20.12
C GLN A 5 30.07 34.61 -19.24
N VAL A 6 30.28 34.26 -17.97
CA VAL A 6 29.23 34.11 -16.97
C VAL A 6 29.52 35.13 -15.88
N ASP A 7 28.55 35.99 -15.55
CA ASP A 7 28.69 37.01 -14.53
C ASP A 7 29.26 36.40 -13.22
N PRO A 8 30.35 36.97 -12.66
CA PRO A 8 30.99 36.43 -11.45
C PRO A 8 30.04 36.38 -10.23
N ASN A 9 29.00 37.22 -10.22
CA ASN A 9 27.92 37.14 -9.24
C ASN A 9 27.05 35.89 -9.43
N LEU A 10 26.71 35.54 -10.67
CA LEU A 10 25.90 34.35 -10.98
C LEU A 10 26.67 33.08 -10.61
N LEU A 11 27.96 33.03 -10.93
CA LEU A 11 28.80 31.88 -10.59
C LEU A 11 28.93 31.70 -9.07
N SER A 12 29.04 32.80 -8.31
CA SER A 12 29.13 32.78 -6.86
C SER A 12 27.81 32.35 -6.22
N GLN A 13 26.68 32.80 -6.76
CA GLN A 13 25.34 32.45 -6.29
C GLN A 13 25.00 30.98 -6.57
N GLU A 14 25.28 30.49 -7.78
CA GLU A 14 25.11 29.09 -8.16
C GLU A 14 26.00 28.17 -7.32
N THR A 15 27.26 28.56 -7.10
CA THR A 15 28.20 27.80 -6.26
C THR A 15 27.71 27.75 -4.81
N LEU A 16 27.19 28.86 -4.29
CA LEU A 16 26.62 28.93 -2.95
C LEU A 16 25.39 28.03 -2.84
N GLU A 17 24.43 28.12 -3.75
CA GLU A 17 23.20 27.34 -3.69
C GLU A 17 23.49 25.83 -3.79
N ASN A 18 24.43 25.44 -4.65
CA ASN A 18 24.89 24.07 -4.75
C ASN A 18 25.62 23.59 -3.48
N ALA A 19 26.51 24.41 -2.92
CA ALA A 19 27.23 24.08 -1.69
C ALA A 19 26.26 23.92 -0.51
N LEU A 20 25.30 24.84 -0.37
CA LEU A 20 24.26 24.83 0.66
C LEU A 20 23.41 23.56 0.54
N SER A 21 22.87 23.29 -0.65
CA SER A 21 22.02 22.12 -0.89
C SER A 21 22.75 20.82 -0.60
N LYS A 22 24.03 20.72 -0.98
CA LYS A 22 24.85 19.53 -0.73
C LYS A 22 25.20 19.37 0.75
N SER A 23 25.59 20.44 1.44
CA SER A 23 25.91 20.40 2.87
C SER A 23 24.69 20.06 3.73
N VAL A 24 23.51 20.58 3.38
CA VAL A 24 22.23 20.20 4.00
C VAL A 24 21.98 18.70 3.77
N ALA A 25 22.06 18.22 2.53
CA ALA A 25 21.85 16.79 2.24
C ALA A 25 22.84 15.88 3.00
N GLU A 26 24.11 16.26 3.09
CA GLU A 26 25.13 15.51 3.85
C GLU A 26 24.88 15.51 5.36
N ALA A 27 24.44 16.63 5.93
CA ALA A 27 24.09 16.71 7.35
C ALA A 27 22.89 15.81 7.70
N PHE A 28 21.85 15.83 6.86
CA PHE A 28 20.66 15.00 7.03
C PHE A 28 20.98 13.51 6.91
N LEU A 29 21.89 13.15 6.00
CA LEU A 29 22.32 11.77 5.79
C LEU A 29 23.19 11.26 6.95
N LYS A 30 24.10 12.10 7.49
CA LYS A 30 24.93 11.76 8.66
C LYS A 30 24.10 11.57 9.92
N GLU A 31 23.12 12.44 10.15
CA GLU A 31 22.27 12.39 11.35
C GLU A 31 21.08 11.42 11.20
N LYS A 32 20.96 10.75 10.04
CA LYS A 32 19.87 9.82 9.68
C LYS A 32 18.49 10.44 9.90
N VAL A 33 18.37 11.75 9.66
CA VAL A 33 17.12 12.47 9.81
C VAL A 33 16.26 12.18 8.60
N GLN A 34 15.20 11.39 8.80
CA GLN A 34 14.14 11.21 7.81
C GLN A 34 13.25 12.45 7.80
N ALA A 35 13.68 13.45 7.05
CA ALA A 35 12.91 14.66 6.79
C ALA A 35 11.68 14.31 5.95
N ILE A 36 10.49 14.66 6.46
CA ILE A 36 9.23 14.44 5.74
C ILE A 36 9.04 15.47 4.62
N ASN A 37 9.57 16.68 4.83
CA ASN A 37 9.45 17.81 3.90
C ASN A 37 10.83 18.34 3.50
N ARG A 38 10.86 19.19 2.45
CA ARG A 38 12.07 19.96 2.14
C ARG A 38 12.38 20.87 3.33
N PRO A 39 13.63 20.86 3.85
CA PRO A 39 13.97 21.71 4.97
C PRO A 39 13.93 23.18 4.58
N GLU A 40 13.41 24.02 5.47
CA GLU A 40 13.56 25.46 5.34
C GLU A 40 14.99 25.82 5.73
N VAL A 41 15.72 26.42 4.79
CA VAL A 41 17.12 26.81 4.98
C VAL A 41 17.22 28.32 5.02
N ASP A 42 17.64 28.83 6.17
CA ASP A 42 17.87 30.26 6.40
C ASP A 42 19.38 30.53 6.45
N VAL A 43 19.88 31.32 5.49
CA VAL A 43 21.31 31.67 5.40
C VAL A 43 21.56 32.94 6.19
N LYS A 44 22.21 32.81 7.36
CA LYS A 44 22.44 33.94 8.28
C LYS A 44 23.67 34.76 7.90
N LYS A 45 24.71 34.11 7.41
CA LYS A 45 25.92 34.78 6.92
C LYS A 45 26.49 34.02 5.73
N PHE A 46 26.77 34.77 4.67
CA PHE A 46 27.53 34.29 3.53
C PHE A 46 28.67 35.27 3.24
N ILE A 47 29.90 34.83 3.49
CA ILE A 47 31.10 35.54 3.05
C ILE A 47 31.71 34.71 1.93
N PRO A 48 31.67 35.19 0.67
CA PRO A 48 32.20 34.45 -0.46
C PRO A 48 33.67 34.07 -0.22
N GLY A 49 33.95 32.77 -0.12
CA GLY A 49 35.28 32.20 0.03
C GLY A 49 35.77 31.96 1.47
N THR A 50 34.98 32.22 2.51
CA THR A 50 35.44 32.04 3.91
C THR A 50 34.48 31.23 4.77
N GLU A 51 33.22 31.66 4.90
CA GLU A 51 32.31 31.07 5.88
C GLU A 51 30.85 31.15 5.41
N LEU A 52 30.12 30.04 5.62
CA LEU A 52 28.71 29.90 5.28
C LEU A 52 27.98 29.33 6.51
N GLU A 53 27.22 30.18 7.20
CA GLU A 53 26.38 29.79 8.33
C GLU A 53 24.91 29.71 7.87
N PHE A 54 24.32 28.52 7.94
CA PHE A 54 22.91 28.30 7.61
C PHE A 54 22.20 27.48 8.69
N THR A 55 20.93 27.77 8.95
CA THR A 55 20.06 26.99 9.83
C THR A 55 19.07 26.24 8.96
N ALA A 56 19.05 24.90 9.05
CA ALA A 56 18.08 24.06 8.34
C ALA A 56 17.07 23.49 9.33
N THR A 57 15.79 23.84 9.18
CA THR A 57 14.70 23.34 10.03
C THR A 57 13.89 22.31 9.26
N THR A 58 13.66 21.14 9.86
CA THR A 58 12.81 20.09 9.28
C THR A 58 11.96 19.43 10.36
N GLU A 59 10.78 18.97 9.97
CA GLU A 59 10.02 18.01 10.76
C GLU A 59 10.61 16.61 10.58
N ILE A 60 10.84 15.91 11.69
CA ILE A 60 11.39 14.56 11.72
C ILE A 60 10.27 13.55 11.86
N MET A 61 10.35 12.43 11.15
CA MET A 61 9.43 11.31 11.39
C MET A 61 9.70 10.70 12.77
N PRO A 62 8.72 10.66 13.69
CA PRO A 62 8.92 10.04 15.00
C PRO A 62 9.18 8.54 14.85
N LYS A 63 10.01 7.99 15.74
CA LYS A 63 10.20 6.53 15.81
C LYS A 63 8.87 5.88 16.19
N VAL A 64 8.36 5.04 15.30
CA VAL A 64 7.14 4.25 15.57
C VAL A 64 7.53 3.11 16.50
N GLU A 65 7.28 3.28 17.80
CA GLU A 65 7.33 2.18 18.75
C GLU A 65 6.01 1.40 18.68
N LEU A 66 6.04 0.27 17.98
CA LEU A 66 4.91 -0.66 17.97
C LEU A 66 4.72 -1.20 19.39
N GLY A 67 3.57 -0.92 19.99
CA GLY A 67 3.16 -1.55 21.25
C GLY A 67 3.05 -3.08 21.12
N ASP A 68 2.76 -3.76 22.24
CA ASP A 68 2.71 -5.22 22.32
C ASP A 68 1.53 -5.81 21.51
N TYR A 69 1.76 -6.00 20.22
CA TYR A 69 0.80 -6.52 19.24
C TYR A 69 0.38 -7.97 19.51
N LYS A 70 1.10 -8.69 20.38
CA LYS A 70 0.78 -10.08 20.76
C LYS A 70 -0.38 -10.17 21.75
N LYS A 71 -0.77 -9.06 22.38
CA LYS A 71 -1.97 -8.99 23.25
C LYS A 71 -3.26 -8.78 22.48
N LEU A 72 -3.20 -8.46 21.18
CA LEU A 72 -4.36 -8.39 20.31
C LEU A 72 -4.80 -9.81 19.94
N GLY A 73 -5.56 -10.43 20.84
CA GLY A 73 -6.16 -11.74 20.65
C GLY A 73 -7.24 -11.69 19.58
N VAL A 74 -6.87 -11.75 18.31
CA VAL A 74 -7.82 -11.99 17.23
C VAL A 74 -8.22 -13.46 17.31
N LYS A 75 -9.45 -13.73 17.76
CA LYS A 75 -10.03 -15.07 17.72
C LYS A 75 -10.27 -15.44 16.26
N LYS A 76 -9.37 -16.25 15.70
CA LYS A 76 -9.58 -16.89 14.39
C LYS A 76 -10.75 -17.86 14.55
N GLU A 77 -11.91 -17.52 14.00
CA GLU A 77 -13.03 -18.44 13.96
C GLU A 77 -12.64 -19.67 13.14
N ALA A 78 -12.58 -20.82 13.80
CA ALA A 78 -12.32 -22.08 13.14
C ALA A 78 -13.60 -22.55 12.45
N VAL A 79 -13.71 -22.29 11.16
CA VAL A 79 -14.79 -22.85 10.33
C VAL A 79 -14.59 -24.37 10.25
N LYS A 80 -15.40 -25.12 11.00
CA LYS A 80 -15.43 -26.59 10.93
C LYS A 80 -16.46 -27.00 9.89
N VAL A 81 -16.00 -27.39 8.71
CA VAL A 81 -16.86 -28.01 7.70
C VAL A 81 -17.28 -29.39 8.22
N SER A 82 -18.58 -29.61 8.34
CA SER A 82 -19.11 -30.91 8.77
C SER A 82 -19.13 -31.91 7.61
N LYS A 83 -18.98 -33.21 7.91
CA LYS A 83 -19.13 -34.27 6.89
C LYS A 83 -20.52 -34.25 6.23
N LYS A 84 -21.52 -33.68 6.90
CA LYS A 84 -22.89 -33.55 6.40
C LYS A 84 -22.96 -32.54 5.24
N GLU A 85 -22.37 -31.36 5.43
CA GLU A 85 -22.29 -30.32 4.37
C GLU A 85 -21.57 -30.83 3.12
N VAL A 86 -20.52 -31.63 3.31
CA VAL A 86 -19.79 -32.28 2.20
C VAL A 86 -20.70 -33.25 1.45
N LYS A 87 -21.43 -34.12 2.17
CA LYS A 87 -22.37 -35.06 1.54
C LYS A 87 -23.50 -34.34 0.80
N GLU A 88 -24.10 -33.33 1.42
CA GLU A 88 -25.18 -32.54 0.79
C GLU A 88 -24.70 -31.84 -0.49
N THR A 89 -23.47 -31.33 -0.48
CA THR A 89 -22.87 -30.71 -1.67
C THR A 89 -22.63 -31.74 -2.77
N ILE A 90 -22.12 -32.93 -2.42
CA ILE A 90 -21.91 -34.03 -3.38
C ILE A 90 -23.26 -34.49 -3.96
N ASP A 91 -24.26 -34.73 -3.13
CA ASP A 91 -25.63 -35.11 -3.57
C ASP A 91 -26.23 -34.07 -4.52
N ARG A 92 -26.04 -32.78 -4.22
CA ARG A 92 -26.49 -31.70 -5.10
C ARG A 92 -25.78 -31.73 -6.45
N ILE A 93 -24.47 -31.94 -6.48
CA ILE A 93 -23.71 -32.05 -7.73
C ILE A 93 -24.20 -33.27 -8.52
N LEU A 94 -24.31 -34.43 -7.88
CA LEU A 94 -24.78 -35.67 -8.52
C LEU A 94 -26.19 -35.52 -9.12
N LYS A 95 -27.10 -34.84 -8.41
CA LYS A 95 -28.45 -34.56 -8.93
C LYS A 95 -28.44 -33.64 -10.16
N ASN A 96 -27.56 -32.64 -10.20
CA ASN A 96 -27.44 -31.75 -11.36
C ASN A 96 -26.88 -32.46 -12.60
N PHE A 97 -25.98 -33.42 -12.41
CA PHE A 97 -25.39 -34.22 -13.50
C PHE A 97 -26.16 -35.51 -13.81
N ALA A 98 -27.32 -35.73 -13.18
CA ALA A 98 -28.11 -36.93 -13.42
C ALA A 98 -28.76 -36.91 -14.81
N GLU A 99 -28.53 -37.97 -15.60
CA GLU A 99 -29.23 -38.19 -16.86
C GLU A 99 -30.68 -38.62 -16.60
N LYS A 100 -31.63 -37.88 -17.17
CA LYS A 100 -33.06 -38.17 -17.07
C LYS A 100 -33.50 -39.06 -18.21
N LYS A 101 -34.11 -40.21 -17.89
CA LYS A 101 -34.71 -41.11 -18.87
C LYS A 101 -36.23 -41.05 -18.78
N LYS A 102 -36.91 -41.00 -19.93
CA LYS A 102 -38.37 -41.01 -19.99
C LYS A 102 -38.90 -42.38 -19.54
N VAL A 103 -39.89 -42.37 -18.65
CA VAL A 103 -40.58 -43.58 -18.16
C VAL A 103 -42.09 -43.37 -18.22
N GLU A 104 -42.84 -44.40 -18.60
CA GLU A 104 -44.33 -44.40 -18.72
C GLU A 104 -45.03 -45.01 -17.49
N ARG A 105 -44.45 -44.81 -16.30
CA ARG A 105 -45.05 -45.20 -15.02
C ARG A 105 -45.64 -44.00 -14.30
N GLU A 106 -46.48 -44.25 -13.29
CA GLU A 106 -46.93 -43.20 -12.38
C GLU A 106 -45.74 -42.38 -11.82
N ALA A 107 -45.94 -41.06 -11.73
CA ALA A 107 -44.94 -40.13 -11.23
C ALA A 107 -44.66 -40.40 -9.75
N LYS A 108 -43.38 -40.50 -9.38
CA LYS A 108 -42.92 -40.70 -7.99
C LYS A 108 -42.07 -39.52 -7.54
N ASN A 109 -41.92 -39.40 -6.22
CA ASN A 109 -41.00 -38.42 -5.62
C ASN A 109 -39.59 -38.60 -6.17
N GLY A 110 -39.06 -37.56 -6.81
CA GLY A 110 -37.76 -37.56 -7.49
C GLY A 110 -37.82 -37.62 -9.02
N ASP A 111 -38.99 -37.89 -9.60
CA ASP A 111 -39.21 -37.78 -11.04
C ASP A 111 -39.47 -36.31 -11.43
N GLU A 112 -38.95 -35.88 -12.58
CA GLU A 112 -39.26 -34.56 -13.14
C GLU A 112 -40.46 -34.67 -14.07
N VAL A 113 -41.52 -33.92 -13.78
CA VAL A 113 -42.76 -33.88 -14.57
C VAL A 113 -42.84 -32.54 -15.29
N ILE A 114 -43.04 -32.59 -16.60
CA ILE A 114 -43.31 -31.40 -17.42
C ILE A 114 -44.83 -31.29 -17.50
N ILE A 115 -45.38 -30.27 -16.84
CA ILE A 115 -46.82 -29.99 -16.82
C ILE A 115 -47.04 -28.67 -17.54
N ASP A 116 -47.91 -28.68 -18.54
CA ASP A 116 -48.44 -27.47 -19.16
C ASP A 116 -49.79 -27.16 -18.49
N PHE A 117 -49.90 -26.01 -17.83
CA PHE A 117 -51.08 -25.63 -17.06
C PHE A 117 -51.62 -24.29 -17.55
N LEU A 118 -52.87 -24.30 -18.01
CA LEU A 118 -53.66 -23.10 -18.32
C LEU A 118 -54.52 -22.75 -17.11
N GLY A 119 -54.06 -21.77 -16.33
CA GLY A 119 -54.84 -21.14 -15.28
C GLY A 119 -55.92 -20.26 -15.90
N LYS A 120 -57.17 -20.45 -15.47
CA LYS A 120 -58.30 -19.58 -15.82
C LYS A 120 -58.39 -18.41 -14.85
#